data_AF-F4RIN2-F1
#
_entry.id   AF-F4RIN2-F1
#
_cell.length_a   1.000
_cell.length_b   1.000
_cell.length_c   1.000
_cell.angle_alpha   90.00
_cell.angle_beta   90.00
_cell.angle_gamma   90.00
#
_symmetry.space_group_name_H-M   'P 1'
#
loop_
_entity.id
_entity.type
_entity.pdbx_description
1 polymer ?
#
loop_
_entity_poly.entity_id
_entity_poly.type
_entity_poly.pdbx_seq_one_letter_code
_entity_poly.pdbx_strand_id
1 'polypeptide(L)' 'ILSLDGGGIRGLSTLFVIRNLLERVQRRTGSSKLPLPSECFDVICGVGTGGIIALLLGRLKFGIDDAIEAYLSISRKVF' A
#
# COMPACT_ATOMS: atom_id res chain seq x y z
N ILE A 1 -3.74 7.22 -10.47
CA ILE A 1 -2.48 7.63 -9.77
C ILE A 1 -2.71 7.54 -8.27
N LEU A 2 -1.78 6.93 -7.54
CA LEU A 2 -1.74 6.88 -6.07
C LEU A 2 -0.52 7.68 -5.58
N SER A 3 -0.76 8.73 -4.79
CA SER A 3 0.30 9.58 -4.21
C SER A 3 0.29 9.47 -2.69
N LEU A 4 1.47 9.23 -2.10
CA LEU A 4 1.61 8.85 -0.70
C LEU A 4 2.54 9.81 0.07
N ASP A 5 1.99 10.48 1.07
CA ASP A 5 2.75 11.37 1.93
C ASP A 5 3.62 10.62 2.94
N GLY A 6 4.66 11.30 3.43
CA GLY A 6 5.47 10.83 4.55
C GLY A 6 4.71 10.93 5.89
N GLY A 7 4.95 9.98 6.79
CA GLY A 7 4.22 9.94 8.07
C GLY A 7 4.84 9.11 9.19
N GLY A 8 6.01 8.49 8.98
CA GLY A 8 6.62 7.61 9.99
C GLY A 8 5.73 6.39 10.25
N ILE A 9 5.60 5.96 11.51
CA ILE A 9 4.72 4.85 11.90
C ILE A 9 3.26 5.02 11.43
N ARG A 10 2.79 6.26 11.25
CA ARG A 10 1.43 6.55 10.75
C ARG A 10 1.19 6.07 9.33
N GLY A 11 2.23 5.71 8.57
CA GLY A 11 2.09 5.06 7.26
C GLY A 11 1.28 3.75 7.29
N LEU A 12 1.18 3.08 8.45
CA LEU A 12 0.28 1.94 8.63
C LEU A 12 -1.19 2.33 8.41
N SER A 13 -1.60 3.53 8.85
CA SER A 13 -2.96 4.03 8.61
C SER A 13 -3.24 4.17 7.11
N THR A 14 -2.28 4.71 6.36
CA THR A 14 -2.36 4.81 4.89
C THR A 14 -2.54 3.44 4.24
N LEU A 15 -1.77 2.43 4.66
CA LEU A 15 -1.91 1.07 4.15
C LEU A 15 -3.29 0.46 4.46
N PHE A 16 -3.85 0.69 5.65
CA PHE A 16 -5.20 0.23 5.99
C PHE A 16 -6.30 0.94 5.18
N VAL A 17 -6.12 2.23 4.88
CA VAL A 17 -7.03 2.97 3.98
C VAL A 17 -6.97 2.38 2.57
N ILE A 18 -5.78 2.08 2.06
CA ILE A 18 -5.61 1.45 0.75
C ILE A 18 -6.23 0.04 0.74
N ARG A 19 -6.05 -0.76 1.79
CA ARG A 19 -6.70 -2.08 1.89
C ARG A 19 -8.21 -1.98 1.78
N ASN A 20 -8.82 -1.09 2.56
CA ASN A 20 -10.26 -0.83 2.50
C ASN A 20 -10.71 -0.40 1.09
N LEU A 21 -9.89 0.39 0.39
CA LEU A 21 -10.17 0.78 -0.99
C LEU A 21 -10.13 -0.42 -1.94
N LEU A 22 -9.08 -1.25 -1.86
CA LEU A 22 -8.94 -2.45 -2.71
C LEU A 22 -10.07 -3.46 -2.46
N GLU A 23 -10.50 -3.65 -1.22
CA GLU A 23 -11.65 -4.51 -0.89
C GLU A 23 -12.97 -3.97 -1.49
N ARG A 24 -13.13 -2.65 -1.55
CA ARG A 24 -14.29 -2.03 -2.24
C ARG A 24 -14.19 -2.21 -3.74
N VAL A 25 -13.00 -2.10 -4.32
CA VAL A 25 -12.77 -2.37 -5.74
C VAL A 25 -13.10 -3.82 -6.06
N GLN A 26 -12.58 -4.77 -5.29
CA GLN A 26 -12.86 -6.21 -5.44
C GLN A 26 -14.37 -6.50 -5.46
N ARG A 27 -15.12 -5.95 -4.49
CA ARG A 27 -16.57 -6.11 -4.42
C ARG A 27 -17.29 -5.51 -5.62
N ARG A 28 -16.83 -4.37 -6.14
CA ARG A 28 -17.42 -3.71 -7.32
C ARG A 28 -17.11 -4.42 -8.63
N THR A 29 -15.94 -5.02 -8.76
CA THR A 29 -15.52 -5.74 -9.96
C THR A 29 -15.95 -7.20 -9.96
N GLY A 30 -16.45 -7.72 -8.83
CA GLY A 30 -16.80 -9.13 -8.68
C GLY A 30 -15.59 -10.06 -8.70
N SER A 31 -14.38 -9.53 -8.47
CA SER A 31 -13.16 -10.32 -8.49
C SER A 31 -13.11 -11.31 -7.32
N SER A 32 -12.72 -12.55 -7.61
CA SER A 32 -12.51 -13.58 -6.57
C SER A 32 -11.28 -13.30 -5.71
N LYS A 33 -10.35 -12.46 -6.18
CA LYS A 33 -9.12 -12.09 -5.48
C LYS A 33 -9.06 -10.59 -5.22
N LEU A 34 -8.44 -10.23 -4.10
CA LEU A 34 -8.13 -8.83 -3.81
C LEU A 34 -7.11 -8.34 -4.86
N PRO A 35 -7.39 -7.26 -5.59
CA PRO A 35 -6.49 -6.78 -6.63
C PRO A 35 -5.20 -6.24 -6.01
N LEU A 36 -4.10 -6.41 -6.72
CA LEU A 36 -2.85 -5.75 -6.35
C LEU A 36 -2.99 -4.24 -6.54
N PRO A 37 -2.35 -3.42 -5.69
CA PRO A 37 -2.29 -1.98 -5.89
C PRO A 37 -1.82 -1.59 -7.30
N SER A 38 -0.81 -2.30 -7.84
CA SER A 38 -0.27 -2.07 -9.19
C SER A 38 -1.23 -2.41 -10.33
N GLU A 39 -2.32 -3.14 -10.07
CA GLU A 39 -3.38 -3.41 -11.04
C GLU A 39 -4.47 -2.33 -11.01
N CYS A 40 -4.55 -1.58 -9.91
CA CYS A 40 -5.53 -0.52 -9.71
C CYS A 40 -4.99 0.88 -10.05
N PHE A 41 -3.66 1.06 -10.04
CA PHE A 41 -3.03 2.36 -10.23
C PHE A 41 -1.83 2.28 -11.20
N ASP A 42 -1.88 3.02 -12.30
CA ASP A 42 -0.79 3.08 -13.29
C ASP A 42 0.50 3.71 -12.76
N VAL A 43 0.35 4.64 -11.81
CA VAL A 43 1.45 5.36 -11.17
C VAL A 43 1.24 5.32 -9.66
N ILE A 44 2.27 4.85 -8.96
CA ILE A 44 2.35 4.86 -7.49
C ILE A 44 3.61 5.62 -7.11
N CYS A 45 3.45 6.71 -6.38
CA CYS A 45 4.56 7.57 -5.95
C CYS A 45 4.40 7.98 -4.48
N GLY A 46 5.48 8.45 -3.87
CA GLY A 46 5.44 8.97 -2.50
C GLY A 46 6.75 9.56 -2.03
N VAL A 47 6.69 10.25 -0.89
CA VAL A 47 7.84 10.94 -0.27
C VAL A 47 8.10 10.40 1.14
N GLY A 48 9.38 10.34 1.55
CA GLY A 48 9.76 9.80 2.86
C GLY A 48 9.27 8.36 3.05
N THR A 49 8.55 8.10 4.15
CA THR A 49 7.96 6.77 4.37
C THR A 49 6.87 6.41 3.36
N GLY A 50 6.19 7.39 2.75
CA GLY A 50 5.29 7.17 1.62
C GLY A 50 6.04 6.64 0.39
N GLY A 51 7.30 7.02 0.21
CA GLY A 51 8.18 6.47 -0.83
C GLY A 51 8.52 4.99 -0.60
N ILE A 52 8.71 4.58 0.67
CA ILE A 52 8.88 3.16 1.02
C ILE A 52 7.61 2.38 0.67
N ILE A 53 6.43 2.90 1.03
CA ILE A 53 5.15 2.27 0.67
C ILE A 53 5.00 2.19 -0.86
N ALA A 54 5.35 3.26 -1.59
CA ALA A 54 5.31 3.27 -3.05
C ALA A 54 6.23 2.20 -3.66
N LEU A 55 7.42 1.97 -3.08
CA LEU A 55 8.32 0.89 -3.49
C LEU A 55 7.68 -0.49 -3.28
N LEU A 56 7.11 -0.74 -2.10
CA LEU A 56 6.46 -2.02 -1.75
C LEU A 56 5.29 -2.33 -2.71
N LEU A 57 4.36 -1.38 -2.85
CA LEU A 57 3.12 -1.59 -3.60
C LEU A 57 3.32 -1.50 -5.13
N GLY A 58 4.24 -0.65 -5.59
CA GLY A 58 4.47 -0.40 -7.01
C GLY A 58 5.61 -1.24 -7.60
N ARG A 59 6.84 -1.04 -7.11
CA ARG A 59 8.03 -1.67 -7.72
C ARG A 59 8.18 -3.14 -7.37
N LEU A 60 7.89 -3.51 -6.12
CA LEU A 60 7.93 -4.90 -5.65
C LEU A 60 6.60 -5.63 -5.87
N LYS A 61 5.53 -4.89 -6.19
CA LYS A 61 4.18 -5.41 -6.46
C LYS A 61 3.63 -6.29 -5.33
N PHE A 62 3.91 -5.90 -4.08
CA PHE A 62 3.38 -6.62 -2.93
C PHE A 62 1.86 -6.53 -2.88
N GLY A 63 1.23 -7.61 -2.40
CA GLY A 63 -0.14 -7.55 -1.92
C GLY A 63 -0.23 -6.59 -0.73
N ILE A 64 -1.43 -6.06 -0.47
CA ILE A 64 -1.58 -5.05 0.57
C ILE A 64 -1.25 -5.58 1.97
N ASP A 65 -1.54 -6.85 2.24
CA ASP A 65 -1.22 -7.48 3.54
C ASP A 65 0.29 -7.73 3.69
N ASP A 66 0.97 -8.19 2.64
CA ASP A 66 2.44 -8.33 2.63
C ASP A 66 3.13 -6.98 2.86
N ALA A 67 2.60 -5.91 2.25
CA ALA A 67 3.11 -4.56 2.44
C ALA A 67 2.90 -4.05 3.87
N ILE A 68 1.78 -4.38 4.53
CA ILE A 68 1.53 -4.06 5.94
C ILE A 68 2.56 -4.73 6.84
N GLU A 69 2.79 -6.04 6.66
CA GLU A 69 3.77 -6.78 7.47
C GLU A 69 5.20 -6.29 7.24
N ALA A 70 5.58 -6.06 5.97
CA ALA A 70 6.89 -5.50 5.63
C ALA A 70 7.08 -4.11 6.25
N TYR A 71 6.08 -3.23 6.14
CA TYR A 71 6.15 -1.88 6.68
C TYR A 71 6.18 -1.88 8.22
N LEU A 72 5.45 -2.78 8.87
CA LEU A 72 5.50 -2.97 10.33
C LEU A 72 6.89 -3.42 10.79
N SER A 73 7.49 -4.38 10.08
CA SER A 73 8.86 -4.86 10.34
C SER A 73 9.90 -3.76 10.19
N ILE A 74 9.81 -2.95 9.12
CA ILE A 74 10.68 -1.78 8.91
C ILE A 74 10.47 -0.76 10.02
N SER A 75 9.22 -0.43 10.33
CA SER A 75 8.89 0.61 11.31
C SER A 75 9.40 0.29 12.70
N ARG A 76 9.33 -0.98 13.14
CA ARG A 76 9.87 -1.42 14.45
C ARG A 76 11.40 -1.33 14.57
N LYS A 77 12.12 -1.29 13.45
CA LYS A 77 13.59 -1.20 13.42
C LYS A 77 14.09 0.24 13.32
N VAL A 78 13.26 1.13 12.77
CA VAL A 78 13.65 2.51 12.44
C VAL A 78 13.09 3.51 13.46
N PHE A 79 11.96 3.21 14.09
CA PHE A 79 11.29 4.03 15.11
C PHE A 79 11.23 3.29 16.44
#